data_AF-A0A2V9FU78-F1
#
_entry.id   AF-A0A2V9FU78-F1
#
_cell.length_a   1.000
_cell.length_b   1.000
_cell.length_c   1.000
_cell.angle_alpha   90.00
_cell.angle_beta   90.00
_cell.angle_gamma   90.00
#
_symmetry.space_group_name_H-M   'P 1'
#
loop_
_entity.id
_entity.type
_entity.pdbx_description
1 polymer ?
#
loop_
_entity_poly.entity_id
_entity_poly.type
_entity_poly.pdbx_seq_one_letter_code
_entity_poly.pdbx_strand_id
1 'polypeptide(L)'
;MSRTRKILKLGSLLLILTVFLMLRAHGQSSRDALESGFLNPPDSAKPRVWWHWMNGNITKEGIKLDLEWMKRVGIGGFQNFDAALNTPRLVDKRLVYMTPEWKDAFQYTTNLADQLGLEEAIAGSPGWSESGGPWVQPSHGMKKFVWSETLVQGGQPFSGKLPKPPSITGPYQNIPLFDFLAMISGEKPPAPPEFYADTAVVAFPAPGTDVPDAELRPKVTSSSGNIDSSVLADGDFTKTTALPKAPVGQQAWVQFDFAKPQTIRALTFALGGPVNPFQDTRGGAALGPDLEASEDGISFRKVSTIPNDGAQVHTISFQGTTARFFRVSFTTPPAFTGPPAMQFDADFGDFSAPPSKDYAIAEMALHAGPRVNRVEEKAAFATLTNLYTAPTPNVAAADAVAKSAVVDLTSKMRPDGSLDWTPPPGRWVVMRFGYSLLGITNHPASPEGTGLEVDKLNPDYVREYMNTYLDNYQTAVGPLMGKRGLQYVINDSWEAGTQNWTDNLIAEFTKRRGYDPRPWMAV
;
A
#
# COMPACT_ATOMS: atom_id res chain seq x y z
N MET A 1 -76.07 -51.81 -47.16
CA MET A 1 -75.35 -50.56 -46.75
C MET A 1 -74.73 -50.58 -45.34
N SER A 2 -74.84 -51.64 -44.53
CA SER A 2 -74.39 -51.62 -43.11
C SER A 2 -72.93 -52.11 -42.86
N ARG A 3 -72.41 -53.07 -43.65
CA ARG A 3 -71.04 -53.63 -43.43
C ARG A 3 -69.91 -52.74 -43.96
N THR A 4 -70.08 -52.08 -45.10
CA THR A 4 -69.02 -51.29 -45.76
C THR A 4 -68.67 -50.00 -45.02
N ARG A 5 -69.65 -49.38 -44.32
CA ARG A 5 -69.42 -48.19 -43.48
C ARG A 5 -68.67 -48.49 -42.17
N LYS A 6 -68.74 -49.73 -41.65
CA LYS A 6 -68.00 -50.13 -40.44
C LYS A 6 -66.50 -50.35 -40.72
N ILE A 7 -66.16 -50.89 -41.88
CA ILE A 7 -64.76 -51.16 -42.28
C ILE A 7 -64.01 -49.85 -42.59
N LEU A 8 -64.66 -48.89 -43.28
CA LEU A 8 -64.07 -47.57 -43.50
C LEU A 8 -63.84 -46.80 -42.18
N LYS A 9 -64.79 -46.86 -41.23
CA LYS A 9 -64.63 -46.22 -39.92
C LYS A 9 -63.51 -46.84 -39.09
N LEU A 10 -63.30 -48.15 -39.17
CA LEU A 10 -62.21 -48.83 -38.46
C LEU A 10 -60.83 -48.49 -39.04
N GLY A 11 -60.71 -48.41 -40.38
CA GLY A 11 -59.48 -48.02 -41.06
C GLY A 11 -59.09 -46.55 -40.81
N SER A 12 -60.06 -45.63 -40.81
CA SER A 12 -59.81 -44.22 -40.46
C SER A 12 -59.46 -44.04 -38.98
N LEU A 13 -60.05 -44.82 -38.08
CA LEU A 13 -59.72 -44.79 -36.66
C LEU A 13 -58.30 -45.34 -36.41
N LEU A 14 -57.90 -46.41 -37.11
CA LEU A 14 -56.54 -46.97 -37.01
C LEU A 14 -55.50 -45.97 -37.56
N LEU A 15 -55.77 -45.31 -38.69
CA LEU A 15 -54.88 -44.32 -39.27
C LEU A 15 -54.72 -43.08 -38.37
N ILE A 16 -55.81 -42.59 -37.77
CA ILE A 16 -55.79 -41.48 -36.81
C ILE A 16 -55.04 -41.89 -35.53
N LEU A 17 -55.23 -43.12 -35.04
CA LEU A 17 -54.51 -43.62 -33.87
C LEU A 17 -52.99 -43.75 -34.14
N THR A 18 -52.61 -44.17 -35.35
CA THR A 18 -51.21 -44.31 -35.77
C THR A 18 -50.55 -42.94 -35.94
N VAL A 19 -51.26 -41.96 -36.50
CA VAL A 19 -50.79 -40.56 -36.60
C VAL A 19 -50.69 -39.92 -35.21
N PHE A 20 -51.63 -40.17 -34.29
CA PHE A 20 -51.54 -39.72 -32.90
C PHE A 20 -50.39 -40.38 -32.12
N LEU A 21 -50.08 -41.65 -32.39
CA LEU A 21 -48.94 -42.37 -31.80
C LEU A 21 -47.59 -41.85 -32.35
N MET A 22 -47.52 -41.53 -33.65
CA MET A 22 -46.33 -40.90 -34.24
C MET A 22 -46.14 -39.43 -33.78
N LEU A 23 -47.22 -38.69 -33.54
CA LEU A 23 -47.17 -37.34 -32.96
C LEU A 23 -46.81 -37.35 -31.46
N ARG A 24 -47.22 -38.38 -30.70
CA ARG A 24 -46.78 -38.57 -29.30
C ARG A 24 -45.31 -38.95 -29.17
N ALA A 25 -44.73 -39.64 -30.15
CA ALA A 25 -43.31 -39.99 -30.16
C ALA A 25 -42.39 -38.77 -30.41
N HIS A 26 -42.90 -37.69 -31.02
CA HIS A 26 -42.16 -36.44 -31.23
C HIS A 26 -42.35 -35.42 -30.09
N GLY A 27 -43.23 -35.70 -29.12
CA GLY A 27 -43.60 -34.77 -28.05
C GLY A 27 -42.93 -35.02 -26.71
N GLN A 28 -42.03 -35.99 -26.58
CA GLN A 28 -41.49 -36.38 -25.27
C GLN A 28 -40.08 -36.97 -25.35
N SER A 29 -39.06 -36.11 -25.52
CA SER A 29 -37.77 -36.22 -24.79
C SER A 29 -36.81 -35.05 -25.09
N SER A 30 -37.21 -33.78 -24.94
CA SER A 30 -36.20 -32.84 -24.46
C SER A 30 -36.08 -33.12 -22.97
N ARG A 31 -35.09 -33.92 -22.55
CA ARG A 31 -34.68 -33.91 -21.13
C ARG A 31 -34.50 -32.44 -20.75
N ASP A 32 -35.05 -32.03 -19.61
CA ASP A 32 -34.90 -30.66 -19.14
C ASP A 32 -33.40 -30.31 -19.19
N ALA A 33 -33.05 -29.28 -19.97
CA ALA A 33 -31.65 -28.91 -20.17
C ALA A 33 -30.97 -28.54 -18.85
N LEU A 34 -31.72 -28.00 -17.90
CA LEU A 34 -31.24 -27.69 -16.56
C LEU A 34 -30.98 -28.97 -15.77
N GLU A 35 -31.92 -29.92 -15.78
CA GLU A 35 -31.74 -31.24 -15.14
C GLU A 35 -30.55 -31.99 -15.77
N SER A 36 -30.44 -31.99 -17.10
CA SER A 36 -29.35 -32.63 -17.82
C SER A 36 -27.99 -32.01 -17.50
N GLY A 37 -27.93 -30.67 -17.41
CA GLY A 37 -26.72 -29.94 -17.02
C GLY A 37 -26.41 -30.03 -15.53
N PHE A 38 -27.41 -30.24 -14.68
CA PHE A 38 -27.18 -30.48 -13.24
C PHE A 38 -26.64 -31.89 -12.99
N LEU A 39 -27.18 -32.90 -13.67
CA LEU A 39 -26.71 -34.29 -13.59
C LEU A 39 -25.36 -34.49 -14.31
N ASN A 40 -25.08 -33.70 -15.36
CA ASN A 40 -23.83 -33.73 -16.10
C ASN A 40 -23.27 -32.29 -16.23
N PRO A 41 -22.69 -31.73 -15.15
CA PRO A 41 -22.16 -30.38 -15.16
C PRO A 41 -21.16 -30.13 -16.30
N PRO A 42 -21.30 -29.03 -17.06
CA PRO A 42 -20.32 -28.66 -18.07
C PRO A 42 -18.98 -28.26 -17.42
N ASP A 43 -17.91 -28.19 -18.21
CA ASP A 43 -16.58 -27.79 -17.70
C ASP A 43 -16.57 -26.40 -17.07
N SER A 44 -17.45 -25.50 -17.50
CA SER A 44 -17.63 -24.17 -16.90
C SER A 44 -18.17 -24.19 -15.47
N ALA A 45 -18.80 -25.30 -15.04
CA ALA A 45 -19.31 -25.47 -13.68
C ALA A 45 -18.30 -26.18 -12.75
N LYS A 46 -17.18 -26.67 -13.28
CA LYS A 46 -16.15 -27.34 -12.49
C LYS A 46 -15.32 -26.33 -11.70
N PRO A 47 -14.96 -26.61 -10.44
CA PRO A 47 -14.07 -25.74 -9.69
C PRO A 47 -12.66 -25.74 -10.31
N ARG A 48 -11.92 -24.65 -10.06
CA ARG A 48 -10.48 -24.54 -10.30
C ARG A 48 -9.76 -24.62 -8.95
N VAL A 49 -8.46 -24.89 -8.99
CA VAL A 49 -7.62 -24.94 -7.78
C VAL A 49 -6.39 -24.05 -7.92
N TRP A 50 -5.93 -23.50 -6.81
CA TRP A 50 -4.57 -22.94 -6.73
C TRP A 50 -3.56 -24.07 -6.63
N TRP A 51 -2.50 -23.97 -7.42
CA TRP A 51 -1.44 -24.98 -7.47
C TRP A 51 -0.08 -24.29 -7.38
N HIS A 52 0.43 -24.24 -6.16
CA HIS A 52 1.68 -23.56 -5.83
C HIS A 52 2.87 -24.50 -6.01
N TRP A 53 3.84 -24.05 -6.80
CA TRP A 53 5.16 -24.64 -6.89
C TRP A 53 6.03 -24.04 -5.79
N MET A 54 6.26 -24.84 -4.76
CA MET A 54 6.86 -24.38 -3.51
C MET A 54 8.38 -24.40 -3.59
N ASN A 55 9.00 -23.22 -3.73
CA ASN A 55 10.45 -23.00 -3.62
C ASN A 55 11.29 -23.92 -4.54
N GLY A 56 10.85 -24.05 -5.80
CA GLY A 56 11.51 -24.85 -6.83
C GLY A 56 11.44 -26.37 -6.64
N ASN A 57 10.63 -26.88 -5.69
CA ASN A 57 10.39 -28.32 -5.51
C ASN A 57 9.46 -28.86 -6.59
N ILE A 58 9.96 -29.00 -7.82
CA ILE A 58 9.17 -29.31 -9.01
C ILE A 58 9.79 -30.50 -9.74
N THR A 59 8.97 -31.49 -10.12
CA THR A 59 9.38 -32.59 -11.01
C THR A 59 8.28 -32.89 -12.03
N LYS A 60 8.65 -33.29 -13.25
CA LYS A 60 7.67 -33.69 -14.28
C LYS A 60 6.80 -34.88 -13.85
N GLU A 61 7.35 -35.79 -13.03
CA GLU A 61 6.59 -36.89 -12.46
C GLU A 61 5.49 -36.39 -11.52
N GLY A 62 5.82 -35.47 -10.60
CA GLY A 62 4.84 -34.84 -9.71
C GLY A 62 3.77 -34.10 -10.49
N ILE A 63 4.16 -33.29 -11.47
CA ILE A 63 3.25 -32.58 -12.38
C ILE A 63 2.26 -33.54 -13.03
N LYS A 64 2.75 -34.66 -13.57
CA LYS A 64 1.89 -35.67 -14.20
C LYS A 64 0.88 -36.23 -13.22
N LEU A 65 1.34 -36.66 -12.04
CA LEU A 65 0.48 -37.27 -11.03
C LEU A 65 -0.60 -36.29 -10.53
N ASP A 66 -0.23 -35.02 -10.35
CA ASP A 66 -1.15 -33.95 -9.94
C ASP A 66 -2.23 -33.68 -11.01
N LEU A 67 -1.84 -33.45 -12.27
CA LEU A 67 -2.81 -33.12 -13.32
C LEU A 67 -3.72 -34.30 -13.67
N GLU A 68 -3.20 -35.53 -13.67
CA GLU A 68 -4.04 -36.72 -13.83
C GLU A 68 -5.00 -36.89 -12.64
N TRP A 69 -4.57 -36.57 -11.42
CA TRP A 69 -5.46 -36.56 -10.25
C TRP A 69 -6.56 -35.51 -10.38
N MET A 70 -6.23 -34.27 -10.74
CA MET A 70 -7.19 -33.19 -10.96
C MET A 70 -8.27 -33.61 -11.97
N LYS A 71 -7.86 -34.23 -13.09
CA LYS A 71 -8.78 -34.76 -14.10
C LYS A 71 -9.69 -35.86 -13.51
N ARG A 72 -9.12 -36.83 -12.78
CA ARG A 72 -9.87 -37.95 -12.19
C ARG A 72 -10.93 -37.48 -11.19
N VAL A 73 -10.64 -36.45 -10.39
CA VAL A 73 -11.55 -35.96 -9.35
C VAL A 73 -12.51 -34.87 -9.84
N GLY A 74 -12.45 -34.48 -11.12
CA GLY A 74 -13.42 -33.57 -11.74
C GLY A 74 -13.09 -32.08 -11.61
N ILE A 75 -11.85 -31.72 -11.31
CA ILE A 75 -11.37 -30.33 -11.41
C ILE A 75 -11.36 -29.89 -12.87
N GLY A 76 -11.73 -28.63 -13.12
CA GLY A 76 -11.81 -28.04 -14.46
C GLY A 76 -10.53 -27.33 -14.91
N GLY A 77 -9.63 -27.00 -13.98
CA GLY A 77 -8.39 -26.31 -14.26
C GLY A 77 -7.64 -25.90 -13.00
N PHE A 78 -6.52 -25.21 -13.18
CA PHE A 78 -5.66 -24.76 -12.10
C PHE A 78 -5.08 -23.37 -12.38
N GLN A 79 -4.61 -22.76 -11.30
CA GLN A 79 -3.95 -21.46 -11.27
C GLN A 79 -2.56 -21.67 -10.69
N ASN A 80 -1.53 -21.55 -11.51
CA ASN A 80 -0.15 -21.85 -11.12
C ASN A 80 0.56 -20.62 -10.54
N PHE A 81 1.28 -20.86 -9.45
CA PHE A 81 2.09 -19.87 -8.75
C PHE A 81 3.48 -20.46 -8.51
N ASP A 82 4.54 -19.75 -8.86
CA ASP A 82 5.91 -20.10 -8.43
C ASP A 82 6.23 -19.29 -7.19
N ALA A 83 6.11 -19.93 -6.02
CA ALA A 83 6.07 -19.25 -4.72
C ALA A 83 7.27 -19.63 -3.85
N ALA A 84 7.95 -18.63 -3.29
CA ALA A 84 9.07 -18.81 -2.39
C ALA A 84 8.66 -18.61 -0.93
N LEU A 85 8.14 -19.67 -0.32
CA LEU A 85 7.97 -19.74 1.12
C LEU A 85 9.05 -20.64 1.74
N ASN A 86 9.25 -20.52 3.06
CA ASN A 86 10.23 -21.30 3.82
C ASN A 86 9.91 -22.81 3.80
N THR A 87 10.22 -23.45 2.68
CA THR A 87 9.89 -24.84 2.36
C THR A 87 11.18 -25.65 2.31
N PRO A 88 11.28 -26.77 3.05
CA PRO A 88 12.40 -27.69 2.93
C PRO A 88 12.62 -28.12 1.48
N ARG A 89 13.87 -28.38 1.10
CA ARG A 89 14.17 -28.99 -0.20
C ARG A 89 13.80 -30.47 -0.16
N LEU A 90 12.85 -30.87 -0.98
CA LEU A 90 12.31 -32.24 -1.10
C LEU A 90 12.68 -32.90 -2.45
N VAL A 91 13.44 -32.20 -3.29
CA VAL A 91 13.91 -32.68 -4.60
C VAL A 91 15.44 -32.62 -4.71
N ASP A 92 16.01 -33.41 -5.61
CA ASP A 92 17.46 -33.45 -5.86
C ASP A 92 18.02 -32.16 -6.46
N LYS A 93 17.23 -31.41 -7.22
CA LYS A 93 17.61 -30.11 -7.78
C LYS A 93 16.38 -29.22 -7.80
N ARG A 94 16.49 -28.03 -7.21
CA ARG A 94 15.43 -27.01 -7.35
C ARG A 94 15.39 -26.51 -8.78
N LEU A 95 14.19 -26.34 -9.33
CA LEU A 95 14.01 -25.63 -10.58
C LEU A 95 13.83 -24.14 -10.29
N VAL A 96 14.80 -23.34 -10.70
CA VAL A 96 14.82 -21.89 -10.46
C VAL A 96 13.94 -21.20 -11.50
N TYR A 97 13.11 -20.25 -11.07
CA TYR A 97 12.15 -19.56 -11.92
C TYR A 97 12.78 -19.08 -13.24
N MET A 98 12.08 -19.36 -14.36
CA MET A 98 12.48 -18.97 -15.73
C MET A 98 13.84 -19.48 -16.25
N THR A 99 14.55 -20.36 -15.54
CA THR A 99 15.68 -21.12 -16.11
C THR A 99 15.23 -22.11 -17.19
N PRO A 100 16.11 -22.59 -18.09
CA PRO A 100 15.73 -23.55 -19.12
C PRO A 100 15.00 -24.79 -18.59
N GLU A 101 15.44 -25.35 -17.45
CA GLU A 101 14.81 -26.53 -16.84
C GLU A 101 13.44 -26.23 -16.23
N TRP A 102 13.26 -25.04 -15.65
CA TRP A 102 11.94 -24.59 -15.18
C TRP A 102 10.99 -24.38 -16.36
N LYS A 103 11.45 -23.74 -17.44
CA LYS A 103 10.65 -23.53 -18.66
C LYS A 103 10.25 -24.85 -19.30
N ASP A 104 11.15 -25.85 -19.31
CA ASP A 104 10.85 -27.20 -19.79
C ASP A 104 9.81 -27.92 -18.92
N ALA A 105 9.86 -27.75 -17.59
CA ALA A 105 8.83 -28.26 -16.68
C ALA A 105 7.47 -27.56 -16.90
N PHE A 106 7.47 -26.23 -17.04
CA PHE A 106 6.26 -25.44 -17.29
C PHE A 106 5.65 -25.77 -18.66
N GLN A 107 6.47 -25.89 -19.70
CA GLN A 107 6.01 -26.36 -21.01
C GLN A 107 5.40 -27.77 -20.95
N TYR A 108 5.99 -28.68 -20.16
CA TYR A 108 5.42 -30.01 -19.93
C TYR A 108 4.05 -29.94 -19.26
N THR A 109 3.90 -29.11 -18.22
CA THR A 109 2.62 -28.82 -17.56
C THR A 109 1.57 -28.37 -18.58
N THR A 110 1.87 -27.34 -19.36
CA THR A 110 0.91 -26.76 -20.31
C THR A 110 0.48 -27.74 -21.39
N ASN A 111 1.42 -28.55 -21.91
CA ASN A 111 1.10 -29.61 -22.86
C ASN A 111 0.16 -30.67 -22.25
N LEU A 112 0.43 -31.09 -21.01
CA LEU A 112 -0.37 -32.11 -20.35
C LEU A 112 -1.76 -31.58 -19.94
N ALA A 113 -1.84 -30.34 -19.46
CA ALA A 113 -3.09 -29.67 -19.15
C ALA A 113 -4.00 -29.58 -20.38
N ASP A 114 -3.46 -29.14 -21.51
CA ASP A 114 -4.18 -29.07 -22.79
C ASP A 114 -4.66 -30.46 -23.26
N GLN A 115 -3.84 -31.51 -23.14
CA GLN A 115 -4.23 -32.89 -23.45
C GLN A 115 -5.35 -33.42 -22.55
N LEU A 116 -5.35 -33.03 -21.27
CA LEU A 116 -6.37 -33.44 -20.30
C LEU A 116 -7.63 -32.56 -20.34
N GLY A 117 -7.62 -31.46 -21.11
CA GLY A 117 -8.69 -30.47 -21.13
C GLY A 117 -8.85 -29.75 -19.80
N LEU A 118 -7.73 -29.42 -19.15
CA LEU A 118 -7.67 -28.60 -17.95
C LEU A 118 -7.37 -27.15 -18.35
N GLU A 119 -8.15 -26.22 -17.84
CA GLU A 119 -7.88 -24.79 -17.94
C GLU A 119 -6.62 -24.42 -17.14
N GLU A 120 -5.74 -23.61 -17.72
CA GLU A 120 -4.51 -23.14 -17.07
C GLU A 120 -4.48 -21.61 -16.98
N ALA A 121 -4.12 -21.15 -15.78
CA ALA A 121 -3.86 -19.75 -15.47
C ALA A 121 -2.53 -19.57 -14.74
N ILE A 122 -1.96 -18.37 -14.82
CA ILE A 122 -0.80 -17.93 -14.03
C ILE A 122 -1.15 -16.68 -13.21
N ALA A 123 -0.37 -16.39 -12.18
CA ALA A 123 -0.41 -15.09 -11.49
C ALA A 123 -0.01 -13.93 -12.42
N GLY A 124 -0.25 -12.69 -11.98
CA GLY A 124 0.17 -11.47 -12.66
C GLY A 124 1.65 -11.13 -12.50
N SER A 125 2.35 -11.85 -11.62
CA SER A 125 3.77 -11.69 -11.29
C SER A 125 4.40 -13.01 -10.85
N PRO A 126 5.74 -13.13 -10.76
CA PRO A 126 6.38 -14.18 -9.98
C PRO A 126 5.95 -14.09 -8.50
N GLY A 127 5.80 -15.22 -7.81
CA GLY A 127 5.08 -15.26 -6.53
C GLY A 127 3.57 -15.32 -6.75
N TRP A 128 2.81 -14.46 -6.07
CA TRP A 128 1.36 -14.33 -6.28
C TRP A 128 0.87 -12.89 -6.48
N SER A 129 1.52 -11.88 -5.87
CA SER A 129 1.05 -10.49 -5.94
C SER A 129 2.21 -9.48 -6.00
N GLU A 130 2.07 -8.35 -6.67
CA GLU A 130 0.99 -8.01 -7.62
C GLU A 130 1.53 -8.00 -9.05
N SER A 131 2.35 -7.01 -9.37
CA SER A 131 2.92 -6.78 -10.70
C SER A 131 4.33 -6.20 -10.57
N GLY A 132 5.18 -6.95 -9.89
CA GLY A 132 6.61 -6.68 -9.75
C GLY A 132 7.49 -7.71 -10.45
N GLY A 133 8.76 -7.36 -10.63
CA GLY A 133 9.78 -8.25 -11.18
C GLY A 133 11.11 -7.53 -11.41
N PRO A 134 12.22 -8.27 -11.59
CA PRO A 134 13.56 -7.69 -11.69
C PRO A 134 13.79 -6.82 -12.94
N TRP A 135 12.88 -6.87 -13.92
CA TRP A 135 12.90 -6.03 -15.12
C TRP A 135 12.30 -4.64 -14.90
N VAL A 136 11.61 -4.39 -13.78
CA VAL A 136 11.05 -3.07 -13.47
C VAL A 136 12.17 -2.12 -13.05
N GLN A 137 12.44 -1.12 -13.89
CA GLN A 137 13.44 -0.09 -13.59
C GLN A 137 13.02 0.78 -12.39
N PRO A 138 13.96 1.31 -11.60
CA PRO A 138 13.66 2.23 -10.50
C PRO A 138 12.77 3.42 -10.90
N SER A 139 12.94 3.99 -12.09
CA SER A 139 12.08 5.06 -12.60
C SER A 139 10.64 4.61 -12.88
N HIS A 140 10.41 3.32 -13.11
CA HIS A 140 9.10 2.74 -13.44
C HIS A 140 8.44 2.09 -12.22
N GLY A 141 9.10 2.04 -11.06
CA GLY A 141 8.53 1.50 -9.82
C GLY A 141 7.53 2.45 -9.16
N MET A 142 6.76 1.95 -8.19
CA MET A 142 5.79 2.74 -7.40
C MET A 142 6.45 3.88 -6.62
N LYS A 143 5.79 5.05 -6.59
CA LYS A 143 6.38 6.31 -6.12
C LYS A 143 5.54 6.97 -5.03
N LYS A 144 6.25 7.68 -4.15
CA LYS A 144 5.68 8.65 -3.22
C LYS A 144 6.23 10.04 -3.52
N PHE A 145 5.45 11.09 -3.29
CA PHE A 145 6.03 12.43 -3.29
C PHE A 145 6.79 12.69 -1.99
N VAL A 146 7.79 13.57 -2.07
CA VAL A 146 8.65 13.99 -0.95
C VAL A 146 8.90 15.48 -1.06
N TRP A 147 9.25 16.13 0.05
CA TRP A 147 9.53 17.56 0.03
C TRP A 147 10.62 17.98 1.01
N SER A 148 11.15 19.17 0.74
CA SER A 148 11.96 19.94 1.68
C SER A 148 11.41 21.36 1.77
N GLU A 149 11.52 21.97 2.94
CA GLU A 149 11.04 23.32 3.21
C GLU A 149 12.21 24.30 3.41
N THR A 150 12.02 25.56 3.02
CA THR A 150 12.97 26.64 3.29
C THR A 150 12.23 27.93 3.58
N LEU A 151 12.51 28.53 4.74
CA LEU A 151 12.05 29.88 5.06
C LEU A 151 12.92 30.91 4.34
N VAL A 152 12.28 31.82 3.61
CA VAL A 152 12.93 32.89 2.84
C VAL A 152 12.39 34.24 3.28
N GLN A 153 13.29 35.16 3.59
CA GLN A 153 12.95 36.55 3.88
C GLN A 153 12.69 37.30 2.56
N GLY A 154 11.51 37.89 2.45
CA GLY A 154 11.09 38.69 1.32
C GLY A 154 11.62 40.12 1.34
N GLY A 155 11.56 40.77 0.17
CA GLY A 155 12.05 42.12 -0.05
C GLY A 155 13.51 42.20 -0.50
N GLN A 156 14.21 41.06 -0.62
CA GLN A 156 15.58 40.97 -1.11
C GLN A 156 15.73 39.74 -2.03
N PRO A 157 16.67 39.74 -2.99
CA PRO A 157 16.94 38.57 -3.82
C PRO A 157 17.38 37.37 -2.97
N PHE A 158 16.78 36.20 -3.21
CA PHE A 158 17.26 34.91 -2.72
C PHE A 158 18.07 34.23 -3.83
N SER A 159 19.29 33.79 -3.50
CA SER A 159 20.19 33.08 -4.42
C SER A 159 20.81 31.83 -3.78
N GLY A 160 20.11 31.24 -2.81
CA GLY A 160 20.55 30.03 -2.11
C GLY A 160 20.19 28.75 -2.86
N LYS A 161 20.72 27.62 -2.38
CA LYS A 161 20.29 26.28 -2.80
C LYS A 161 19.16 25.80 -1.91
N LEU A 162 18.08 25.37 -2.53
CA LEU A 162 17.03 24.65 -1.81
C LEU A 162 17.57 23.26 -1.43
N PRO A 163 17.37 22.80 -0.18
CA PRO A 163 17.70 21.44 0.21
C PRO A 163 17.11 20.43 -0.77
N LYS A 164 17.79 19.31 -0.99
CA LYS A 164 17.21 18.22 -1.79
C LYS A 164 16.27 17.42 -0.88
N PRO A 165 15.01 17.16 -1.27
CA PRO A 165 14.14 16.25 -0.56
C PRO A 165 14.74 14.83 -0.45
N PRO A 166 14.28 14.02 0.53
CA PRO A 166 14.78 12.66 0.72
C PRO A 166 14.64 11.76 -0.53
N SER A 167 15.70 11.04 -0.89
CA SER A 167 15.66 9.99 -1.94
C SER A 167 15.44 8.59 -1.38
N ILE A 168 15.29 8.46 -0.05
CA ILE A 168 15.15 7.19 0.65
C ILE A 168 13.93 6.43 0.13
N THR A 169 14.17 5.17 -0.23
CA THR A 169 13.13 4.24 -0.62
C THR A 169 12.39 3.74 0.61
N GLY A 170 11.06 3.92 0.62
CA GLY A 170 10.21 3.63 1.77
C GLY A 170 8.88 4.40 1.75
N PRO A 171 8.09 4.36 2.83
CA PRO A 171 6.70 4.80 2.81
C PRO A 171 6.51 6.32 2.91
N TYR A 172 7.39 7.06 3.59
CA TYR A 172 7.19 8.49 3.85
C TYR A 172 8.53 9.21 4.08
N GLN A 173 8.75 10.35 3.42
CA GLN A 173 9.94 11.18 3.56
C GLN A 173 11.25 10.35 3.63
N ASN A 174 11.97 10.37 4.76
CA ASN A 174 13.21 9.63 4.97
C ASN A 174 13.04 8.29 5.72
N ILE A 175 11.80 7.85 5.98
CA ILE A 175 11.52 6.55 6.58
C ILE A 175 11.89 5.45 5.58
N PRO A 176 12.81 4.52 5.93
CA PRO A 176 13.20 3.44 5.05
C PRO A 176 12.09 2.40 4.93
N LEU A 177 12.10 1.67 3.81
CA LEU A 177 11.22 0.52 3.61
C LEU A 177 11.42 -0.52 4.71
N PHE A 178 10.30 -0.98 5.28
CA PHE A 178 10.22 -2.21 6.04
C PHE A 178 9.33 -3.20 5.30
N ASP A 179 9.92 -4.26 4.77
CA ASP A 179 9.18 -5.31 4.07
C ASP A 179 8.81 -6.42 5.06
N PHE A 180 7.58 -6.34 5.55
CA PHE A 180 7.02 -7.32 6.49
C PHE A 180 6.90 -8.71 5.86
N LEU A 181 6.55 -8.80 4.59
CA LEU A 181 6.29 -10.08 3.91
C LEU A 181 7.59 -10.82 3.64
N ALA A 182 8.64 -10.10 3.24
CA ALA A 182 9.99 -10.66 3.17
C ALA A 182 10.50 -11.14 4.55
N MET A 183 10.22 -10.39 5.62
CA MET A 183 10.59 -10.79 6.98
C MET A 183 9.94 -12.13 7.38
N ILE A 184 8.63 -12.30 7.16
CA ILE A 184 7.92 -13.54 7.57
C ILE A 184 8.21 -14.71 6.63
N SER A 185 8.56 -14.47 5.36
CA SER A 185 8.96 -15.53 4.43
C SER A 185 10.37 -16.07 4.74
N GLY A 186 11.14 -15.37 5.59
CA GLY A 186 12.53 -15.68 5.91
C GLY A 186 13.51 -15.24 4.80
N GLU A 187 13.04 -14.43 3.86
CA GLU A 187 13.84 -13.87 2.79
C GLU A 187 14.57 -12.62 3.29
N LYS A 188 15.83 -12.48 2.85
CA LYS A 188 16.58 -11.23 3.05
C LYS A 188 16.57 -10.47 1.74
N PRO A 189 15.66 -9.49 1.55
CA PRO A 189 15.61 -8.75 0.31
C PRO A 189 16.92 -7.97 0.13
N PRO A 190 17.38 -7.76 -1.12
CA PRO A 190 18.50 -6.88 -1.40
C PRO A 190 18.19 -5.46 -0.90
N ALA A 191 19.24 -4.65 -0.70
CA ALA A 191 19.04 -3.25 -0.37
C ALA A 191 18.17 -2.59 -1.47
N PRO A 192 17.08 -1.90 -1.10
CA PRO A 192 16.17 -1.35 -2.10
C PRO A 192 16.89 -0.30 -2.94
N PRO A 193 16.70 -0.27 -4.27
CA PRO A 193 17.30 0.75 -5.12
C PRO A 193 16.76 2.14 -4.74
N GLU A 194 17.57 3.18 -4.93
CA GLU A 194 17.13 4.57 -4.79
C GLU A 194 16.76 5.18 -6.14
N PHE A 195 15.76 6.05 -6.12
CA PHE A 195 15.42 6.92 -7.24
C PHE A 195 14.82 8.22 -6.71
N TYR A 196 15.14 9.33 -7.38
CA TYR A 196 14.60 10.65 -7.06
C TYR A 196 14.46 11.48 -8.33
N ALA A 197 13.36 12.22 -8.43
CA ALA A 197 13.21 13.29 -9.42
C ALA A 197 12.45 14.49 -8.82
N ASP A 198 12.85 15.70 -9.22
CA ASP A 198 12.12 16.92 -8.91
C ASP A 198 10.79 16.98 -9.69
N THR A 199 9.77 17.62 -9.11
CA THR A 199 8.50 17.84 -9.82
C THR A 199 8.01 19.29 -9.77
N ALA A 200 8.07 19.95 -8.63
CA ALA A 200 7.52 21.29 -8.47
C ALA A 200 8.25 22.06 -7.39
N VAL A 201 8.35 23.37 -7.56
CA VAL A 201 8.76 24.28 -6.49
C VAL A 201 7.65 25.30 -6.32
N VAL A 202 7.08 25.37 -5.12
CA VAL A 202 6.00 26.32 -4.81
C VAL A 202 6.39 27.17 -3.61
N ALA A 203 5.92 28.40 -3.58
CA ALA A 203 6.14 29.28 -2.44
C ALA A 203 4.84 29.96 -2.02
N PHE A 204 4.71 30.23 -0.72
CA PHE A 204 3.57 30.93 -0.17
C PHE A 204 3.99 31.81 1.02
N PRO A 205 3.26 32.90 1.31
CA PRO A 205 3.56 33.72 2.48
C PRO A 205 3.24 32.92 3.75
N ALA A 206 4.20 32.87 4.68
CA ALA A 206 3.99 32.25 5.98
C ALA A 206 2.97 33.09 6.78
N PRO A 207 1.86 32.52 7.26
CA PRO A 207 0.96 33.22 8.17
C PRO A 207 1.73 33.78 9.38
N GLY A 208 1.39 34.99 9.82
CA GLY A 208 2.09 35.63 10.95
C GLY A 208 1.94 34.85 12.28
N THR A 209 0.87 34.04 12.38
CA THR A 209 0.57 33.16 13.51
C THR A 209 1.33 31.83 13.46
N ASP A 210 1.89 31.46 12.31
CA ASP A 210 2.73 30.27 12.16
C ASP A 210 4.18 30.65 12.49
N VAL A 211 4.50 30.56 13.78
CA VAL A 211 5.84 30.79 14.29
C VAL A 211 6.51 29.43 14.47
N PRO A 212 7.68 29.18 13.83
CA PRO A 212 8.39 27.92 13.96
C PRO A 212 8.77 27.62 15.42
N ASP A 213 8.73 26.35 15.82
CA ASP A 213 9.07 25.94 17.19
C ASP A 213 10.52 26.34 17.58
N ALA A 214 11.44 26.31 16.62
CA ALA A 214 12.81 26.78 16.80
C ALA A 214 12.94 28.27 17.19
N GLU A 215 11.94 29.10 16.85
CA GLU A 215 11.85 30.49 17.32
C GLU A 215 11.19 30.59 18.71
N LEU A 216 10.24 29.69 19.02
CA LEU A 216 9.56 29.64 20.31
C LEU A 216 10.45 29.11 21.45
N ARG A 217 11.42 28.24 21.12
CA ARG A 217 12.45 27.69 22.03
C ARG A 217 11.87 27.19 23.37
N PRO A 218 10.91 26.26 23.36
CA PRO A 218 10.43 25.68 24.61
C PRO A 218 11.57 24.98 25.35
N LYS A 219 11.54 25.04 26.69
CA LYS A 219 12.34 24.15 27.51
C LYS A 219 11.68 22.78 27.53
N VAL A 220 12.37 21.76 27.01
CA VAL A 220 11.87 20.39 26.96
C VAL A 220 12.36 19.60 28.16
N THR A 221 11.45 18.88 28.83
CA THR A 221 11.76 17.94 29.93
C THR A 221 10.95 16.66 29.79
N SER A 222 11.33 15.59 30.50
CA SER A 222 10.59 14.33 30.52
C SER A 222 10.34 13.83 31.94
N SER A 223 9.42 12.87 32.08
CA SER A 223 9.13 12.17 33.34
C SER A 223 10.33 11.38 33.88
N SER A 224 11.18 10.89 32.98
CA SER A 224 12.31 10.01 33.23
C SER A 224 13.27 10.06 32.04
N GLY A 225 14.50 9.61 32.26
CA GLY A 225 15.55 9.63 31.23
C GLY A 225 15.99 11.04 30.84
N ASN A 226 16.86 11.12 29.83
CA ASN A 226 17.31 12.37 29.24
C ASN A 226 16.83 12.40 27.79
N ILE A 227 15.91 13.32 27.48
CA ILE A 227 15.44 13.55 26.12
C ILE A 227 16.42 14.47 25.39
N ASP A 228 16.78 14.08 24.18
CA ASP A 228 17.44 14.96 23.22
C ASP A 228 16.35 15.75 22.49
N SER A 229 16.20 17.04 22.82
CA SER A 229 15.18 17.87 22.20
C SER A 229 15.53 18.28 20.77
N SER A 230 16.77 18.08 20.31
CA SER A 230 17.20 18.47 18.97
C SER A 230 16.59 17.61 17.86
N VAL A 231 16.12 16.40 18.19
CA VAL A 231 15.49 15.48 17.24
C VAL A 231 13.96 15.56 17.21
N LEU A 232 13.32 16.30 18.12
CA LEU A 232 11.86 16.29 18.22
C LEU A 232 11.15 17.08 17.12
N ALA A 233 11.87 17.93 16.39
CA ALA A 233 11.32 18.83 15.38
C ALA A 233 12.29 19.06 14.20
N ASP A 234 13.20 18.11 13.94
CA ASP A 234 14.20 18.23 12.87
C ASP A 234 13.72 17.69 11.51
N GLY A 235 12.55 17.04 11.48
CA GLY A 235 11.98 16.42 10.28
C GLY A 235 12.72 15.15 9.85
N ASP A 236 13.55 14.56 10.72
CA ASP A 236 14.24 13.30 10.50
C ASP A 236 13.56 12.17 11.30
N PHE A 237 12.67 11.43 10.63
CA PHE A 237 11.91 10.35 11.26
C PHE A 237 12.72 9.08 11.57
N THR A 238 14.04 9.09 11.35
CA THR A 238 14.93 7.95 11.61
C THR A 238 15.80 8.12 12.84
N LYS A 239 16.04 9.36 13.27
CA LYS A 239 16.72 9.64 14.53
C LYS A 239 15.71 9.62 15.65
N THR A 240 16.07 8.98 16.76
CA THR A 240 15.15 8.83 17.89
C THR A 240 15.79 9.24 19.20
N THR A 241 14.98 9.74 20.11
CA THR A 241 15.30 9.87 21.52
C THR A 241 14.48 8.90 22.36
N ALA A 242 15.05 8.35 23.43
CA ALA A 242 14.43 7.33 24.25
C ALA A 242 13.68 7.94 25.44
N LEU A 243 12.39 7.65 25.55
CA LEU A 243 11.58 7.93 26.74
C LEU A 243 11.31 6.63 27.51
N PRO A 244 11.87 6.44 28.71
CA PRO A 244 11.59 5.23 29.49
C PRO A 244 10.10 5.08 29.81
N LYS A 245 9.55 3.90 29.54
CA LYS A 245 8.15 3.55 29.84
C LYS A 245 7.92 3.62 31.35
N ALA A 246 6.79 4.18 31.75
CA ALA A 246 6.35 4.13 33.15
C ALA A 246 5.83 2.72 33.50
N PRO A 247 5.69 2.39 34.80
CA PRO A 247 5.00 1.17 35.21
C PRO A 247 3.60 1.06 34.61
N VAL A 248 3.08 -0.16 34.45
CA VAL A 248 1.73 -0.43 33.93
C VAL A 248 0.69 0.43 34.65
N GLY A 249 -0.16 1.12 33.89
CA GLY A 249 -1.20 2.03 34.39
C GLY A 249 -0.70 3.42 34.78
N GLN A 250 0.60 3.68 34.76
CA GLN A 250 1.19 5.00 34.96
C GLN A 250 1.59 5.65 33.62
N GLN A 251 1.93 6.93 33.68
CA GLN A 251 2.28 7.73 32.50
C GLN A 251 3.77 8.07 32.46
N ALA A 252 4.38 7.89 31.30
CA ALA A 252 5.62 8.58 30.93
C ALA A 252 5.25 9.80 30.08
N TRP A 253 6.05 10.86 30.10
CA TRP A 253 5.72 12.07 29.34
C TRP A 253 6.94 12.86 28.87
N VAL A 254 6.74 13.63 27.80
CA VAL A 254 7.61 14.73 27.36
C VAL A 254 6.81 16.04 27.48
N GLN A 255 7.42 17.08 28.04
CA GLN A 255 6.80 18.37 28.30
C GLN A 255 7.59 19.51 27.66
N PHE A 256 6.86 20.47 27.12
CA PHE A 256 7.33 21.72 26.56
C PHE A 256 6.89 22.86 27.48
N ASP A 257 7.85 23.55 28.11
CA ASP A 257 7.64 24.77 28.92
C ASP A 257 8.03 25.99 28.09
N PHE A 258 7.04 26.77 27.66
CA PHE A 258 7.26 28.01 26.93
C PHE A 258 7.50 29.18 27.88
N ALA A 259 8.32 30.15 27.47
CA ALA A 259 8.59 31.34 28.30
C ALA A 259 7.33 32.20 28.58
N LYS A 260 6.33 32.12 27.69
CA LYS A 260 5.02 32.76 27.79
C LYS A 260 3.97 31.83 27.17
N PRO A 261 2.67 31.95 27.52
CA PRO A 261 1.63 31.17 26.89
C PRO A 261 1.68 31.26 25.37
N GLN A 262 1.64 30.10 24.71
CA GLN A 262 1.60 29.96 23.26
C GLN A 262 0.27 29.34 22.83
N THR A 263 -0.24 29.77 21.69
CA THR A 263 -1.36 29.09 21.04
C THR A 263 -0.83 28.04 20.08
N ILE A 264 -1.06 26.77 20.39
CA ILE A 264 -0.72 25.62 19.53
C ILE A 264 -1.99 25.11 18.86
N ARG A 265 -1.89 24.71 17.59
CA ARG A 265 -3.01 24.27 16.76
C ARG A 265 -2.83 22.86 16.17
N ALA A 266 -1.60 22.37 16.11
CA ALA A 266 -1.32 21.03 15.63
C ALA A 266 -0.08 20.42 16.31
N LEU A 267 0.04 19.09 16.17
CA LEU A 267 1.19 18.30 16.56
C LEU A 267 1.51 17.35 15.41
N THR A 268 2.78 17.27 15.00
CA THR A 268 3.31 16.16 14.20
C THR A 268 4.07 15.22 15.13
N PHE A 269 3.72 13.94 15.09
CA PHE A 269 4.24 12.93 16.00
C PHE A 269 4.64 11.67 15.24
N ALA A 270 5.78 11.09 15.61
CA ALA A 270 6.22 9.80 15.08
C ALA A 270 7.01 9.02 16.14
N LEU A 271 6.78 7.72 16.19
CA LEU A 271 7.68 6.77 16.86
C LEU A 271 8.63 6.16 15.82
N GLY A 272 9.84 5.83 16.27
CA GLY A 272 10.80 5.07 15.48
C GLY A 272 10.46 3.58 15.41
N GLY A 273 11.04 2.91 14.42
CA GLY A 273 10.77 1.50 14.13
C GLY A 273 9.65 1.30 13.12
N PRO A 274 9.41 0.06 12.65
CA PRO A 274 8.31 -0.21 11.73
C PRO A 274 6.93 -0.08 12.40
N VAL A 275 5.87 0.03 11.59
CA VAL A 275 4.48 -0.06 12.04
C VAL A 275 3.94 -1.46 11.71
N ASN A 276 3.10 -2.01 12.58
CA ASN A 276 2.44 -3.28 12.34
C ASN A 276 1.42 -3.13 11.18
N PRO A 277 1.58 -3.82 10.04
CA PRO A 277 0.69 -3.64 8.89
C PRO A 277 -0.76 -4.11 9.15
N PHE A 278 -1.00 -4.85 10.23
CA PHE A 278 -2.32 -5.34 10.60
C PHE A 278 -3.02 -4.52 11.69
N GLN A 279 -2.39 -3.45 12.17
CA GLN A 279 -2.86 -2.64 13.29
C GLN A 279 -4.30 -2.14 13.10
N ASP A 280 -4.68 -1.84 11.85
CA ASP A 280 -6.00 -1.30 11.50
C ASP A 280 -7.05 -2.38 11.19
N THR A 281 -6.63 -3.63 10.93
CA THR A 281 -7.50 -4.68 10.39
C THR A 281 -8.41 -5.36 11.42
N ARG A 282 -8.20 -5.10 12.72
CA ARG A 282 -8.89 -5.84 13.81
C ARG A 282 -9.57 -4.96 14.86
N GLY A 283 -9.79 -3.68 14.56
CA GLY A 283 -10.56 -2.77 15.42
C GLY A 283 -9.95 -2.56 16.82
N GLY A 284 -8.64 -2.80 16.95
CA GLY A 284 -7.93 -2.91 18.23
C GLY A 284 -6.74 -1.98 18.38
N ALA A 285 -6.61 -0.94 17.56
CA ALA A 285 -5.58 0.08 17.77
C ALA A 285 -5.77 0.65 19.19
N ALA A 286 -4.85 0.30 20.10
CA ALA A 286 -4.82 0.89 21.43
C ALA A 286 -4.78 2.41 21.27
N LEU A 287 -5.49 3.14 22.14
CA LEU A 287 -5.45 4.59 22.12
C LEU A 287 -3.99 5.05 22.21
N GLY A 288 -3.56 5.88 21.27
CA GLY A 288 -2.23 6.46 21.27
C GLY A 288 -2.03 7.44 22.42
N PRO A 289 -0.85 8.08 22.50
CA PRO A 289 -0.55 9.05 23.53
C PRO A 289 -1.52 10.25 23.51
N ASP A 290 -1.69 10.90 24.67
CA ASP A 290 -2.52 12.09 24.80
C ASP A 290 -1.67 13.36 24.77
N LEU A 291 -2.09 14.34 23.98
CA LEU A 291 -1.61 15.72 24.08
C LEU A 291 -2.43 16.46 25.14
N GLU A 292 -1.73 17.12 26.06
CA GLU A 292 -2.29 17.85 27.19
C GLU A 292 -1.70 19.26 27.29
N ALA A 293 -2.44 20.16 27.94
CA ALA A 293 -2.03 21.55 28.13
C ALA A 293 -2.27 22.03 29.57
N SER A 294 -1.43 22.94 30.05
CA SER A 294 -1.49 23.48 31.41
C SER A 294 -0.99 24.93 31.49
N GLU A 295 -1.60 25.72 32.38
CA GLU A 295 -1.14 27.07 32.71
C GLU A 295 -0.11 27.09 33.85
N ASP A 296 -0.21 26.14 34.77
CA ASP A 296 0.55 26.08 36.03
C ASP A 296 1.66 25.02 36.04
N GLY A 297 1.66 24.11 35.05
CA GLY A 297 2.60 23.00 34.94
C GLY A 297 2.30 21.84 35.90
N ILE A 298 1.15 21.88 36.58
CA ILE A 298 0.72 20.88 37.57
C ILE A 298 -0.59 20.25 37.11
N SER A 299 -1.58 21.07 36.78
CA SER A 299 -2.93 20.65 36.38
C SER A 299 -3.01 20.61 34.86
N PHE A 300 -3.05 19.40 34.29
CA PHE A 300 -3.12 19.19 32.85
C PHE A 300 -4.55 18.87 32.41
N ARG A 301 -4.97 19.49 31.32
CA ARG A 301 -6.20 19.15 30.61
C ARG A 301 -5.85 18.50 29.28
N LYS A 302 -6.56 17.44 28.94
CA LYS A 302 -6.44 16.80 27.63
C LYS A 302 -6.88 17.75 26.52
N VAL A 303 -6.07 17.80 25.46
CA VAL A 303 -6.32 18.56 24.22
C VAL A 303 -6.79 17.62 23.12
N SER A 304 -6.05 16.54 22.87
CA SER A 304 -6.38 15.53 21.86
C SER A 304 -5.70 14.20 22.18
N THR A 305 -6.26 13.11 21.66
CA THR A 305 -5.54 11.83 21.55
C THR A 305 -4.83 11.78 20.21
N ILE A 306 -3.59 11.29 20.20
CA ILE A 306 -2.83 11.01 18.99
C ILE A 306 -3.31 9.64 18.47
N PRO A 307 -3.67 9.52 17.19
CA PRO A 307 -4.10 8.27 16.61
C PRO A 307 -2.97 7.24 16.65
N ASN A 308 -3.35 5.97 16.51
CA ASN A 308 -2.46 4.84 16.44
C ASN A 308 -2.89 3.92 15.27
N ASP A 309 -3.46 4.55 14.24
CA ASP A 309 -3.97 3.95 13.00
C ASP A 309 -3.43 4.74 11.79
N GLY A 310 -3.41 4.12 10.60
CA GLY A 310 -2.97 4.78 9.37
C GLY A 310 -1.45 4.90 9.23
N ALA A 311 -0.95 6.12 9.03
CA ALA A 311 0.46 6.37 8.72
C ALA A 311 1.37 6.23 9.94
N GLN A 312 2.68 6.05 9.73
CA GLN A 312 3.68 6.05 10.81
C GLN A 312 3.90 7.44 11.43
N VAL A 313 3.68 8.49 10.64
CA VAL A 313 3.73 9.88 11.07
C VAL A 313 2.29 10.37 11.21
N HIS A 314 1.98 11.02 12.32
CA HIS A 314 0.66 11.53 12.62
C HIS A 314 0.69 13.04 12.78
N THR A 315 0.08 13.76 11.85
CA THR A 315 -0.23 15.18 12.03
C THR A 315 -1.67 15.35 12.49
N ILE A 316 -1.85 15.68 13.77
CA ILE A 316 -3.16 15.99 14.33
C ILE A 316 -3.35 17.50 14.43
N SER A 317 -4.53 17.97 14.04
CA SER A 317 -4.92 19.38 14.21
C SER A 317 -6.16 19.50 15.09
N PHE A 318 -6.17 20.51 15.95
CA PHE A 318 -7.20 20.75 16.94
C PHE A 318 -7.53 22.24 17.02
N GLN A 319 -8.61 22.57 17.75
CA GLN A 319 -8.93 23.97 18.03
C GLN A 319 -7.79 24.63 18.81
N GLY A 320 -7.39 25.84 18.40
CA GLY A 320 -6.23 26.54 18.98
C GLY A 320 -6.28 26.56 20.49
N THR A 321 -5.28 25.96 21.12
CA THR A 321 -5.17 25.86 22.57
C THR A 321 -4.05 26.76 23.04
N THR A 322 -4.37 27.72 23.90
CA THR A 322 -3.38 28.59 24.54
C THR A 322 -3.01 28.03 25.90
N ALA A 323 -1.72 27.83 26.14
CA ALA A 323 -1.16 27.41 27.41
C ALA A 323 0.34 27.70 27.48
N ARG A 324 0.91 27.70 28.69
CA ARG A 324 2.36 27.77 28.87
C ARG A 324 3.04 26.41 28.74
N PHE A 325 2.39 25.36 29.21
CA PHE A 325 2.93 24.01 29.23
C PHE A 325 2.11 23.12 28.31
N PHE A 326 2.80 22.36 27.46
CA PHE A 326 2.21 21.28 26.69
C PHE A 326 2.91 19.98 27.01
N ARG A 327 2.18 18.86 27.03
CA ARG A 327 2.72 17.56 27.41
C ARG A 327 2.16 16.48 26.50
N VAL A 328 3.01 15.58 26.02
CA VAL A 328 2.57 14.34 25.38
C VAL A 328 2.78 13.19 26.37
N SER A 329 1.69 12.55 26.76
CA SER A 329 1.62 11.57 27.85
C SER A 329 1.30 10.18 27.31
N PHE A 330 2.13 9.21 27.68
CA PHE A 330 2.05 7.81 27.29
C PHE A 330 1.61 6.97 28.48
N THR A 331 0.39 6.46 28.46
CA THR A 331 -0.08 5.51 29.47
C THR A 331 0.42 4.12 29.13
N THR A 332 1.22 3.50 30.01
CA THR A 332 1.71 2.15 29.77
C THR A 332 0.55 1.15 29.89
N PRO A 333 0.17 0.46 28.80
CA PRO A 333 -0.93 -0.50 28.84
C PRO A 333 -0.53 -1.75 29.65
N PRO A 334 -1.51 -2.55 30.13
CA PRO A 334 -1.21 -3.88 30.63
C PRO A 334 -0.59 -4.74 29.53
N ALA A 335 0.19 -5.76 29.93
CA ALA A 335 0.76 -6.72 28.99
C ALA A 335 -0.35 -7.35 28.14
N PHE A 336 -0.11 -7.46 26.84
CA PHE A 336 -1.03 -8.14 25.93
C PHE A 336 -1.20 -9.61 26.35
N THR A 337 -2.45 -10.05 26.49
CA THR A 337 -2.81 -11.42 26.93
C THR A 337 -3.33 -12.30 25.80
N GLY A 338 -3.34 -11.81 24.56
CA GLY A 338 -3.75 -12.58 23.38
C GLY A 338 -2.63 -13.49 22.83
N PRO A 339 -2.91 -14.28 21.78
CA PRO A 339 -1.93 -15.19 21.20
C PRO A 339 -0.65 -14.46 20.71
N PRO A 340 0.55 -15.07 20.82
CA PRO A 340 1.83 -14.40 20.50
C PRO A 340 1.93 -13.81 19.10
N ALA A 341 1.29 -14.44 18.10
CA ALA A 341 1.16 -13.91 16.74
C ALA A 341 0.24 -12.66 16.64
N MET A 342 -0.29 -12.16 17.76
CA MET A 342 -0.98 -10.87 17.86
C MET A 342 -0.23 -9.88 18.76
N GLN A 343 0.93 -10.28 19.31
CA GLN A 343 1.84 -9.42 20.07
C GLN A 343 2.86 -8.74 19.15
N PHE A 344 2.44 -8.35 17.95
CA PHE A 344 3.30 -7.67 16.96
C PHE A 344 3.73 -6.27 17.39
N ASP A 345 3.09 -5.69 18.42
CA ASP A 345 3.29 -4.31 18.85
C ASP A 345 4.48 -4.11 19.82
N ALA A 346 5.24 -5.15 20.18
CA ALA A 346 6.24 -5.01 21.24
C ALA A 346 7.70 -4.98 20.77
N ASP A 347 8.17 -5.90 19.90
CA ASP A 347 9.56 -5.93 19.43
C ASP A 347 9.69 -6.57 18.06
N PHE A 348 10.44 -5.92 17.18
CA PHE A 348 10.47 -6.25 15.76
C PHE A 348 11.53 -7.30 15.40
N GLY A 349 11.15 -8.23 14.51
CA GLY A 349 12.06 -9.07 13.73
C GLY A 349 12.72 -10.24 14.45
N ASP A 350 12.65 -10.27 15.78
CA ASP A 350 13.00 -11.41 16.61
C ASP A 350 11.90 -11.63 17.65
N PHE A 351 11.02 -12.60 17.39
CA PHE A 351 9.96 -13.01 18.33
C PHE A 351 10.50 -13.50 19.69
N SER A 352 11.82 -13.61 19.85
CA SER A 352 12.51 -13.93 21.10
C SER A 352 13.12 -12.71 21.81
N ALA A 353 13.13 -11.52 21.20
CA ALA A 353 13.60 -10.30 21.83
C ALA A 353 12.62 -9.80 22.91
N PRO A 354 13.13 -9.28 24.05
CA PRO A 354 12.27 -8.77 25.12
C PRO A 354 11.70 -7.38 24.80
N PRO A 355 10.46 -7.07 25.28
CA PRO A 355 9.81 -5.76 25.17
C PRO A 355 10.73 -4.59 25.41
N SER A 356 10.81 -3.69 24.43
CA SER A 356 11.50 -2.41 24.58
C SER A 356 11.00 -1.71 25.84
N LYS A 357 11.94 -1.28 26.66
CA LYS A 357 11.68 -0.55 27.91
C LYS A 357 11.40 0.93 27.65
N ASP A 358 11.64 1.40 26.43
CA ASP A 358 11.55 2.81 26.07
C ASP A 358 10.59 3.00 24.88
N TYR A 359 9.96 4.18 24.81
CA TYR A 359 9.39 4.70 23.57
C TYR A 359 10.51 5.39 22.79
N ALA A 360 10.76 4.95 21.55
CA ALA A 360 11.70 5.60 20.64
C ALA A 360 10.95 6.72 19.92
N ILE A 361 11.08 7.97 20.39
CA ILE A 361 10.39 9.12 19.83
C ILE A 361 11.24 9.67 18.68
N ALA A 362 10.68 9.67 17.47
CA ALA A 362 11.32 10.20 16.27
C ALA A 362 10.92 11.65 15.99
N GLU A 363 9.67 12.02 16.28
CA GLU A 363 9.16 13.38 16.06
C GLU A 363 8.09 13.72 17.11
N MET A 364 8.09 14.96 17.60
CA MET A 364 7.09 15.53 18.49
C MET A 364 7.04 17.07 18.32
N ALA A 365 6.75 17.54 17.11
CA ALA A 365 6.76 18.95 16.76
C ALA A 365 5.41 19.63 17.02
N LEU A 366 5.39 20.62 17.93
CA LEU A 366 4.22 21.47 18.16
C LEU A 366 4.17 22.61 17.14
N HIS A 367 3.00 22.81 16.53
CA HIS A 367 2.80 23.84 15.51
C HIS A 367 1.88 24.95 16.02
N ALA A 368 2.38 26.19 15.99
CA ALA A 368 1.57 27.37 16.29
C ALA A 368 0.55 27.65 15.18
N GLY A 369 0.94 27.46 13.91
CA GLY A 369 0.05 27.50 12.76
C GLY A 369 -0.77 26.23 12.60
N PRO A 370 -1.94 26.31 11.94
CA PRO A 370 -2.74 25.13 11.65
C PRO A 370 -2.07 24.24 10.60
N ARG A 371 -2.39 22.95 10.65
CA ARG A 371 -2.04 21.96 9.62
C ARG A 371 -3.32 21.30 9.12
N VAL A 372 -3.22 20.56 8.02
CA VAL A 372 -4.30 19.65 7.64
C VAL A 372 -4.29 18.49 8.63
N ASN A 373 -5.44 18.24 9.26
CA ASN A 373 -5.59 17.10 10.18
C ASN A 373 -5.46 15.80 9.39
N ARG A 374 -4.67 14.82 9.84
CA ARG A 374 -4.48 13.54 9.12
C ARG A 374 -4.02 13.75 7.68
N VAL A 375 -3.04 14.65 7.49
CA VAL A 375 -2.52 14.99 6.16
C VAL A 375 -1.87 13.79 5.49
N GLU A 376 -1.24 12.91 6.27
CA GLU A 376 -0.57 11.72 5.77
C GLU A 376 -1.55 10.76 5.08
N GLU A 377 -2.72 10.51 5.69
CA GLU A 377 -3.77 9.68 5.06
C GLU A 377 -4.53 10.42 3.96
N LYS A 378 -4.79 11.73 4.12
CA LYS A 378 -5.46 12.54 3.07
C LYS A 378 -4.61 12.71 1.82
N ALA A 379 -3.29 12.65 1.97
CA ALA A 379 -2.31 12.64 0.89
C ALA A 379 -1.95 11.21 0.44
N ALA A 380 -2.65 10.19 0.92
CA ALA A 380 -2.50 8.78 0.52
C ALA A 380 -1.10 8.17 0.75
N PHE A 381 -0.38 8.60 1.80
CA PHE A 381 0.80 7.87 2.30
C PHE A 381 0.41 6.64 3.15
N ALA A 382 -0.83 6.61 3.63
CA ALA A 382 -1.46 5.48 4.27
C ALA A 382 -2.98 5.53 4.03
N THR A 383 -3.67 4.43 4.35
CA THR A 383 -5.13 4.35 4.26
C THR A 383 -5.80 4.67 5.58
N LEU A 384 -7.02 5.19 5.51
CA LEU A 384 -7.94 5.26 6.64
C LEU A 384 -9.31 4.72 6.20
N THR A 385 -9.97 3.96 7.07
CA THR A 385 -11.29 3.36 6.77
C THR A 385 -12.33 4.40 6.35
N ASN A 386 -12.26 5.62 6.93
CA ASN A 386 -13.13 6.71 6.54
C ASN A 386 -12.46 8.08 6.78
N LEU A 387 -11.97 8.73 5.72
CA LEU A 387 -11.32 10.05 5.82
C LEU A 387 -12.23 11.16 6.38
N TYR A 388 -13.56 11.02 6.27
CA TYR A 388 -14.49 12.04 6.76
C TYR A 388 -14.62 12.06 8.30
N THR A 389 -14.13 11.03 9.01
CA THR A 389 -14.11 11.02 10.48
C THR A 389 -12.98 11.89 11.04
N ALA A 390 -12.07 12.36 10.19
CA ALA A 390 -10.95 13.23 10.57
C ALA A 390 -11.00 14.59 9.84
N PRO A 391 -12.03 15.42 10.07
CA PRO A 391 -12.09 16.74 9.47
C PRO A 391 -10.92 17.62 9.94
N THR A 392 -10.48 18.53 9.08
CA THR A 392 -9.56 19.60 9.48
C THR A 392 -10.38 20.68 10.21
N PRO A 393 -9.98 21.11 11.42
CA PRO A 393 -10.66 22.20 12.11
C PRO A 393 -10.72 23.48 11.27
N ASN A 394 -11.84 24.21 11.35
CA ASN A 394 -11.94 25.53 10.74
C ASN A 394 -10.99 26.52 11.44
N VAL A 395 -10.38 27.41 10.66
CA VAL A 395 -9.45 28.45 11.13
C VAL A 395 -9.83 29.81 10.58
N ALA A 396 -9.29 30.87 11.18
CA ALA A 396 -9.44 32.22 10.65
C ALA A 396 -8.77 32.33 9.28
N ALA A 397 -9.31 33.16 8.37
CA ALA A 397 -8.73 33.34 7.04
C ALA A 397 -7.27 33.84 7.07
N ALA A 398 -6.87 34.57 8.12
CA ALA A 398 -5.49 35.03 8.30
C ALA A 398 -4.51 33.91 8.72
N ASP A 399 -5.02 32.79 9.23
CA ASP A 399 -4.24 31.60 9.61
C ASP A 399 -4.14 30.59 8.46
N ALA A 400 -4.83 30.82 7.34
CA ALA A 400 -4.82 29.98 6.16
C ALA A 400 -4.07 30.63 5.00
N VAL A 401 -3.40 29.82 4.18
CA VAL A 401 -2.75 30.29 2.96
C VAL A 401 -3.80 30.50 1.88
N ALA A 402 -3.94 31.73 1.40
CA ALA A 402 -4.82 32.01 0.26
C ALA A 402 -4.24 31.39 -1.01
N LYS A 403 -5.04 30.61 -1.75
CA LYS A 403 -4.64 29.99 -3.03
C LYS A 403 -3.98 30.98 -4.00
N SER A 404 -4.52 32.20 -4.08
CA SER A 404 -4.00 33.25 -4.97
C SER A 404 -2.63 33.81 -4.58
N ALA A 405 -2.17 33.53 -3.35
CA ALA A 405 -0.85 33.92 -2.86
C ALA A 405 0.22 32.84 -3.07
N VAL A 406 -0.17 31.64 -3.51
CA VAL A 406 0.76 30.56 -3.85
C VAL A 406 1.39 30.83 -5.21
N VAL A 407 2.71 30.79 -5.27
CA VAL A 407 3.52 31.08 -6.45
C VAL A 407 4.21 29.80 -6.91
N ASP A 408 4.08 29.47 -8.19
CA ASP A 408 4.86 28.42 -8.82
C ASP A 408 6.24 28.95 -9.21
N LEU A 409 7.27 28.42 -8.57
CA LEU A 409 8.69 28.74 -8.77
C LEU A 409 9.43 27.62 -9.51
N THR A 410 8.72 26.62 -10.06
CA THR A 410 9.35 25.44 -10.68
C THR A 410 10.37 25.81 -11.75
N SER A 411 10.04 26.77 -12.62
CA SER A 411 10.94 27.26 -13.68
C SER A 411 12.10 28.15 -13.19
N LYS A 412 12.09 28.53 -11.91
CA LYS A 412 13.10 29.40 -11.28
C LYS A 412 14.17 28.62 -10.52
N MET A 413 13.94 27.33 -10.25
CA MET A 413 14.97 26.46 -9.70
C MET A 413 15.85 25.92 -10.83
N ARG A 414 17.16 26.13 -10.71
CA ARG A 414 18.16 25.60 -11.65
C ARG A 414 18.43 24.12 -11.36
N PRO A 415 19.01 23.36 -12.31
CA PRO A 415 19.30 21.93 -12.12
C PRO A 415 20.18 21.61 -10.91
N ASP A 416 20.99 22.56 -10.43
CA ASP A 416 21.85 22.39 -9.25
C ASP A 416 21.14 22.68 -7.91
N GLY A 417 19.83 22.95 -7.95
CA GLY A 417 18.98 23.29 -6.81
C GLY A 417 19.01 24.76 -6.39
N SER A 418 19.78 25.62 -7.05
CA SER A 418 19.75 27.06 -6.76
C SER A 418 18.45 27.70 -7.24
N LEU A 419 17.86 28.56 -6.41
CA LEU A 419 16.64 29.29 -6.72
C LEU A 419 16.96 30.75 -7.02
N ASP A 420 16.46 31.24 -8.15
CA ASP A 420 16.58 32.64 -8.57
C ASP A 420 15.22 33.36 -8.43
N TRP A 421 15.02 33.95 -7.25
CA TRP A 421 13.74 34.59 -6.92
C TRP A 421 13.92 35.78 -5.98
N THR A 422 13.19 36.86 -6.25
CA THR A 422 13.05 37.99 -5.32
C THR A 422 11.62 37.98 -4.79
N PRO A 423 11.39 37.44 -3.57
CA PRO A 423 10.06 37.43 -2.97
C PRO A 423 9.59 38.85 -2.64
N PRO A 424 8.28 39.14 -2.74
CA PRO A 424 7.69 40.34 -2.13
C PRO A 424 7.99 40.43 -0.62
N PRO A 425 7.96 41.63 -0.01
CA PRO A 425 8.17 41.78 1.44
C PRO A 425 7.29 40.84 2.28
N GLY A 426 7.87 40.25 3.33
CA GLY A 426 7.20 39.28 4.21
C GLY A 426 8.07 38.05 4.46
N ARG A 427 7.55 37.08 5.23
CA ARG A 427 8.18 35.76 5.38
C ARG A 427 7.53 34.81 4.38
N TRP A 428 8.33 34.06 3.64
CA TRP A 428 7.86 33.10 2.65
C TRP A 428 8.35 31.71 3.01
N VAL A 429 7.50 30.71 2.80
CA VAL A 429 7.88 29.30 2.79
C VAL A 429 8.07 28.91 1.33
N VAL A 430 9.23 28.31 1.01
CA VAL A 430 9.49 27.67 -0.27
C VAL A 430 9.53 26.17 -0.06
N MET A 431 8.66 25.45 -0.75
CA MET A 431 8.64 23.99 -0.77
C MET A 431 9.16 23.48 -2.10
N ARG A 432 10.22 22.66 -2.04
CA ARG A 432 10.70 21.88 -3.18
C ARG A 432 10.13 20.48 -3.07
N PHE A 433 9.30 20.12 -4.04
CA PHE A 433 8.70 18.80 -4.17
C PHE A 433 9.46 17.96 -5.19
N GLY A 434 9.68 16.71 -4.81
CA GLY A 434 10.11 15.64 -5.70
C GLY A 434 9.32 14.38 -5.41
N TYR A 435 9.81 13.27 -5.94
CA TYR A 435 9.26 11.96 -5.64
C TYR A 435 10.36 10.91 -5.63
N SER A 436 10.17 9.90 -4.77
CA SER A 436 11.08 8.77 -4.60
C SER A 436 10.31 7.45 -4.55
N LEU A 437 11.03 6.34 -4.50
CA LEU A 437 10.43 5.01 -4.51
C LEU A 437 9.73 4.68 -3.18
N LEU A 438 8.66 3.88 -3.28
CA LEU A 438 8.17 3.10 -2.14
C LEU A 438 9.07 1.89 -1.89
N GLY A 439 9.51 1.23 -2.97
CA GLY A 439 10.43 0.10 -2.91
C GLY A 439 9.80 -1.28 -2.70
N ILE A 440 8.48 -1.35 -2.63
CA ILE A 440 7.76 -2.61 -2.49
C ILE A 440 8.05 -3.52 -3.68
N THR A 441 8.23 -4.81 -3.42
CA THR A 441 8.49 -5.84 -4.43
C THR A 441 7.37 -6.87 -4.47
N ASN A 442 7.24 -7.57 -5.59
CA ASN A 442 6.35 -8.72 -5.69
C ASN A 442 6.76 -9.83 -4.73
N HIS A 443 5.79 -10.59 -4.24
CA HIS A 443 6.02 -11.61 -3.23
C HIS A 443 4.94 -12.71 -3.26
N PRO A 444 5.21 -13.85 -2.58
CA PRO A 444 6.52 -14.35 -2.20
C PRO A 444 7.17 -14.98 -3.45
N ALA A 445 8.14 -14.30 -4.03
CA ALA A 445 8.84 -14.73 -5.23
C ALA A 445 10.26 -15.17 -4.88
N SER A 446 10.79 -16.13 -5.63
CA SER A 446 12.21 -16.48 -5.50
C SER A 446 13.08 -15.26 -5.83
N PRO A 447 14.30 -15.12 -5.27
CA PRO A 447 15.15 -13.94 -5.49
C PRO A 447 15.36 -13.57 -6.97
N GLU A 448 15.31 -14.56 -7.87
CA GLU A 448 15.45 -14.40 -9.32
C GLU A 448 14.19 -13.81 -9.99
N GLY A 449 13.02 -13.96 -9.37
CA GLY A 449 11.74 -13.39 -9.80
C GLY A 449 11.32 -12.14 -9.03
N THR A 450 12.03 -11.78 -7.95
CA THR A 450 11.72 -10.62 -7.10
C THR A 450 12.27 -9.33 -7.70
N GLY A 451 11.42 -8.30 -7.78
CA GLY A 451 11.83 -6.94 -8.09
C GLY A 451 10.73 -5.93 -7.83
N LEU A 452 10.98 -4.67 -8.17
CA LEU A 452 10.08 -3.55 -7.84
C LEU A 452 8.68 -3.79 -8.42
N GLU A 453 7.66 -3.48 -7.62
CA GLU A 453 6.29 -3.30 -8.11
C GLU A 453 6.25 -2.14 -9.12
N VAL A 454 5.64 -2.38 -10.29
CA VAL A 454 5.47 -1.34 -11.31
C VAL A 454 4.57 -0.21 -10.81
N ASP A 455 4.83 1.02 -11.23
CA ASP A 455 3.96 2.17 -10.98
C ASP A 455 2.57 1.96 -11.60
N LYS A 456 1.56 1.78 -10.75
CA LYS A 456 0.20 1.46 -11.21
C LYS A 456 -0.54 2.66 -11.79
N LEU A 457 -0.06 3.88 -11.55
CA LEU A 457 -0.70 5.10 -12.04
C LEU A 457 -0.23 5.48 -13.44
N ASN A 458 0.83 4.84 -13.96
CA ASN A 458 1.32 5.08 -15.31
C ASN A 458 0.99 3.89 -16.25
N PRO A 459 0.08 4.08 -17.23
CA PRO A 459 -0.36 2.99 -18.10
C PRO A 459 0.73 2.45 -19.04
N ASP A 460 1.73 3.26 -19.36
CA ASP A 460 2.82 2.83 -20.25
C ASP A 460 3.78 1.90 -19.50
N TYR A 461 4.08 2.21 -18.22
CA TYR A 461 4.89 1.34 -17.37
C TYR A 461 4.18 0.01 -17.09
N VAL A 462 2.87 0.03 -16.79
CA VAL A 462 2.09 -1.21 -16.61
C VAL A 462 2.08 -2.05 -17.89
N ARG A 463 1.94 -1.43 -19.06
CA ARG A 463 1.98 -2.13 -20.35
C ARG A 463 3.34 -2.78 -20.59
N GLU A 464 4.43 -2.06 -20.35
CA GLU A 464 5.79 -2.58 -20.49
C GLU A 464 6.03 -3.78 -19.56
N TYR A 465 5.59 -3.68 -18.31
CA TYR A 465 5.63 -4.77 -17.35
C TYR A 465 4.89 -6.01 -17.87
N MET A 466 3.61 -5.85 -18.23
CA MET A 466 2.78 -6.97 -18.66
C MET A 466 3.29 -7.61 -19.95
N ASN A 467 3.77 -6.82 -20.90
CA ASN A 467 4.37 -7.35 -22.13
C ASN A 467 5.60 -8.20 -21.81
N THR A 468 6.52 -7.68 -20.99
CA THR A 468 7.74 -8.40 -20.61
C THR A 468 7.42 -9.70 -19.86
N TYR A 469 6.47 -9.64 -18.93
CA TYR A 469 6.01 -10.82 -18.17
C TYR A 469 5.41 -11.89 -19.09
N LEU A 470 4.49 -11.50 -19.97
CA LEU A 470 3.85 -12.42 -20.91
C LEU A 470 4.81 -12.95 -21.97
N ASP A 471 5.75 -12.15 -22.44
CA ASP A 471 6.79 -12.58 -23.38
C ASP A 471 7.67 -13.68 -22.75
N ASN A 472 7.97 -13.59 -21.45
CA ASN A 472 8.70 -14.64 -20.74
C ASN A 472 7.94 -15.98 -20.76
N TYR A 473 6.64 -15.99 -20.47
CA TYR A 473 5.81 -17.21 -20.56
C TYR A 473 5.65 -17.69 -22.00
N GLN A 474 5.49 -16.77 -22.95
CA GLN A 474 5.45 -17.05 -24.38
C GLN A 474 6.72 -17.80 -24.84
N THR A 475 7.89 -17.49 -24.27
CA THR A 475 9.14 -18.22 -24.56
C THR A 475 9.16 -19.64 -23.99
N ALA A 476 8.39 -19.91 -22.92
CA ALA A 476 8.30 -21.24 -22.32
C ALA A 476 7.29 -22.14 -23.06
N VAL A 477 6.09 -21.62 -23.35
CA VAL A 477 4.98 -22.45 -23.87
C VAL A 477 4.73 -22.28 -25.37
N GLY A 478 5.29 -21.26 -26.00
CA GLY A 478 5.15 -21.04 -27.45
C GLY A 478 3.67 -20.92 -27.87
N PRO A 479 3.22 -21.63 -28.92
CA PRO A 479 1.87 -21.48 -29.47
C PRO A 479 0.74 -21.94 -28.53
N LEU A 480 1.07 -22.49 -27.36
CA LEU A 480 0.14 -22.85 -26.30
C LEU A 480 -0.16 -21.68 -25.33
N MET A 481 0.09 -20.44 -25.74
CA MET A 481 -0.38 -19.26 -25.01
C MET A 481 -1.57 -18.62 -25.72
N GLY A 482 -2.59 -18.23 -24.96
CA GLY A 482 -3.76 -17.50 -25.42
C GLY A 482 -4.98 -18.38 -25.70
N LYS A 483 -5.06 -19.01 -26.88
CA LYS A 483 -6.29 -19.71 -27.31
C LYS A 483 -6.47 -21.12 -26.70
N ARG A 484 -5.37 -21.76 -26.30
CA ARG A 484 -5.29 -23.11 -25.73
C ARG A 484 -4.04 -23.18 -24.86
N GLY A 485 -3.93 -24.16 -23.97
CA GLY A 485 -2.82 -24.22 -22.98
C GLY A 485 -2.99 -23.15 -21.91
N LEU A 486 -2.01 -22.25 -21.80
CA LEU A 486 -2.04 -21.11 -20.88
C LEU A 486 -2.97 -20.02 -21.40
N GLN A 487 -4.12 -19.80 -20.75
CA GLN A 487 -5.19 -18.94 -21.26
C GLN A 487 -5.49 -17.72 -20.39
N TYR A 488 -5.17 -17.78 -19.10
CA TYR A 488 -5.62 -16.78 -18.12
C TYR A 488 -4.47 -16.23 -17.29
N VAL A 489 -4.63 -14.98 -16.88
CA VAL A 489 -3.79 -14.31 -15.88
C VAL A 489 -4.69 -13.92 -14.71
N ILE A 490 -4.18 -14.09 -13.50
CA ILE A 490 -4.87 -13.75 -12.26
C ILE A 490 -4.06 -12.68 -11.55
N ASN A 491 -4.73 -11.57 -11.26
CA ASN A 491 -4.22 -10.55 -10.35
C ASN A 491 -4.82 -10.86 -8.98
N ASP A 492 -3.97 -11.16 -8.00
CA ASP A 492 -4.39 -11.58 -6.67
C ASP A 492 -4.80 -10.37 -5.81
N SER A 493 -4.92 -10.54 -4.49
CA SER A 493 -5.17 -9.41 -3.60
C SER A 493 -3.98 -8.45 -3.54
N TRP A 494 -4.30 -7.16 -3.40
CA TRP A 494 -3.33 -6.08 -3.35
C TRP A 494 -2.56 -6.03 -2.03
N GLU A 495 -1.24 -6.21 -2.10
CA GLU A 495 -0.32 -6.15 -0.95
C GLU A 495 0.88 -5.21 -1.23
N ALA A 496 0.72 -4.27 -2.16
CA ALA A 496 1.82 -3.41 -2.66
C ALA A 496 1.92 -2.02 -1.99
N GLY A 497 1.26 -1.82 -0.84
CA GLY A 497 1.26 -0.55 -0.11
C GLY A 497 0.42 0.55 -0.78
N THR A 498 0.71 1.82 -0.49
CA THR A 498 -0.02 2.98 -1.03
C THR A 498 0.91 3.90 -1.83
N GLN A 499 0.59 4.10 -3.11
CA GLN A 499 1.27 5.10 -3.93
C GLN A 499 0.42 6.37 -4.06
N ASN A 500 1.07 7.52 -3.99
CA ASN A 500 0.43 8.81 -4.13
C ASN A 500 1.05 9.70 -5.22
N TRP A 501 2.04 9.17 -5.95
CA TRP A 501 2.69 9.92 -7.02
C TRP A 501 2.97 9.08 -8.26
N THR A 502 3.00 9.75 -9.40
CA THR A 502 3.56 9.28 -10.68
C THR A 502 4.06 10.49 -11.47
N ASP A 503 4.95 10.30 -12.43
CA ASP A 503 5.62 11.37 -13.17
C ASP A 503 4.66 12.27 -13.98
N ASN A 504 3.54 11.72 -14.43
CA ASN A 504 2.49 12.45 -15.14
C ASN A 504 1.31 12.90 -14.25
N LEU A 505 1.43 12.82 -12.91
CA LEU A 505 0.30 13.04 -11.98
C LEU A 505 -0.33 14.43 -12.15
N ILE A 506 0.47 15.50 -12.28
CA ILE A 506 -0.06 16.87 -12.44
C ILE A 506 -0.92 16.99 -13.71
N ALA A 507 -0.46 16.38 -14.82
CA ALA A 507 -1.19 16.40 -16.08
C ALA A 507 -2.49 15.59 -15.99
N GLU A 508 -2.43 14.38 -15.44
CA GLU A 508 -3.61 13.52 -15.25
C GLU A 508 -4.61 14.13 -14.27
N PHE A 509 -4.14 14.73 -13.17
CA PHE A 509 -4.99 15.45 -12.22
C PHE A 509 -5.69 16.62 -12.91
N THR A 510 -4.95 17.47 -13.62
CA THR A 510 -5.51 18.64 -14.31
C THR A 510 -6.59 18.22 -15.31
N LYS A 511 -6.31 17.17 -16.10
CA LYS A 511 -7.26 16.60 -17.06
C LYS A 511 -8.52 16.04 -16.39
N ARG A 512 -8.39 15.32 -15.27
CA ARG A 512 -9.51 14.63 -14.60
C ARG A 512 -10.31 15.52 -13.64
N ARG A 513 -9.68 16.54 -13.06
CA ARG A 513 -10.26 17.41 -12.02
C ARG A 513 -10.57 18.82 -12.51
N GLY A 514 -10.03 19.22 -13.66
CA GLY A 514 -10.32 20.51 -14.31
C GLY A 514 -9.56 21.70 -13.71
N TYR A 515 -8.53 21.49 -12.89
CA TYR A 515 -7.68 22.55 -12.36
C TYR A 515 -6.26 22.07 -12.03
N ASP A 516 -5.31 23.01 -11.99
CA ASP A 516 -3.91 22.75 -11.65
C ASP A 516 -3.75 22.44 -10.13
N PRO A 517 -3.13 21.31 -9.75
CA PRO A 517 -2.92 20.95 -8.36
C PRO A 517 -1.79 21.74 -7.68
N ARG A 518 -0.86 22.38 -8.41
CA ARG A 518 0.33 23.02 -7.82
C ARG A 518 0.03 24.04 -6.71
N PRO A 519 -0.98 24.91 -6.84
CA PRO A 519 -1.36 25.83 -5.75
C PRO A 519 -1.89 25.12 -4.47
N TRP A 520 -2.15 23.82 -4.54
CA TRP A 520 -2.65 22.99 -3.45
C TRP A 520 -1.64 21.95 -2.96
N MET A 521 -0.45 21.85 -3.57
CA MET A 521 0.55 20.85 -3.17
C MET A 521 1.12 21.10 -1.77
N ALA A 522 1.03 22.34 -1.26
CA ALA A 522 1.44 22.70 0.09
C ALA A 522 0.38 22.41 1.17
N VAL A 523 -0.76 21.79 0.80
CA VAL A 523 -1.90 21.49 1.68
C VAL A 523 -1.83 20.05 2.18
#